data_AF-A0A2E3GZM6-F1
#
_entry.id   AF-A0A2E3GZM6-F1
#
_cell.length_a   1.000
_cell.length_b   1.000
_cell.length_c   1.000
_cell.angle_alpha   90.00
_cell.angle_beta   90.00
_cell.angle_gamma   90.00
#
_symmetry.space_group_name_H-M   'P 1'
#
loop_
_entity.id
_entity.type
_entity.pdbx_description
1 polymer ?
#
loop_
_entity_poly.entity_id
_entity_poly.type
_entity_poly.pdbx_seq_one_letter_code
_entity_poly.pdbx_strand_id
1 'polypeptide(L)'
;MGIKASFKIEKEYDIEKLVINVSPRHIGDGDDDDMPTDFPGLDDGKANWLATIDVETGRILGWPEGDARELHIKVCDTGTYTLYDASGESVASIVDNYVPNNLIPGEYGDYIILSINGDGVITNWPKNPSFEDFQSDED
;
A
#
# COMPACT_ATOMS: atom_id res chain seq x y z
N MET A 1 1.46 43.56 -27.75
CA MET A 1 0.72 42.28 -27.69
C MET A 1 1.71 41.18 -27.36
N GLY A 2 1.60 40.55 -26.19
CA GLY A 2 2.44 39.42 -25.83
C GLY A 2 1.91 38.13 -26.46
N ILE A 3 2.80 37.32 -27.01
CA ILE A 3 2.47 35.99 -27.51
C ILE A 3 2.30 35.07 -26.30
N LYS A 4 1.23 34.27 -26.28
CA LYS A 4 1.02 33.23 -25.27
C LYS A 4 1.00 31.87 -25.95
N ALA A 5 1.54 30.88 -25.27
CA ALA A 5 1.46 29.47 -25.65
C ALA A 5 1.13 28.63 -24.41
N SER A 6 0.48 27.49 -24.65
CA SER A 6 0.08 26.50 -23.66
C SER A 6 0.49 25.13 -24.19
N PHE A 7 1.05 24.30 -23.32
CA PHE A 7 1.51 22.94 -23.64
C PHE A 7 0.92 21.98 -22.61
N LYS A 8 0.58 20.76 -23.04
CA LYS A 8 0.32 19.62 -22.16
C LYS A 8 1.66 18.89 -22.00
N ILE A 9 2.13 18.74 -20.77
CA ILE A 9 3.37 18.02 -20.46
C ILE A 9 2.96 16.70 -19.82
N GLU A 10 3.40 15.61 -20.42
CA GLU A 10 3.31 14.28 -19.83
C GLU A 10 4.64 13.98 -19.14
N LYS A 11 4.59 13.44 -17.93
CA LYS A 11 5.78 13.10 -17.14
C LYS A 11 5.63 11.66 -16.65
N GLU A 12 6.63 10.85 -16.96
CA GLU A 12 6.75 9.48 -16.47
C GLU A 12 7.60 9.47 -15.20
N TYR A 13 7.31 8.52 -14.31
CA TYR A 13 8.01 8.34 -13.04
C TYR A 13 8.40 6.87 -12.89
N ASP A 14 9.65 6.62 -12.48
CA ASP A 14 10.10 5.30 -12.05
C ASP A 14 9.66 5.07 -10.60
N ILE A 15 8.50 4.43 -10.42
CA ILE A 15 7.94 4.12 -9.11
C ILE A 15 8.74 2.99 -8.46
N GLU A 16 9.26 3.22 -7.26
CA GLU A 16 10.07 2.24 -6.52
C GLU A 16 9.31 1.66 -5.34
N LYS A 17 8.68 2.51 -4.53
CA LYS A 17 8.08 2.11 -3.24
C LYS A 17 6.63 2.51 -3.12
N LEU A 18 5.86 1.65 -2.46
CA LEU A 18 4.53 1.94 -1.93
C LEU A 18 4.62 1.97 -0.40
N VAL A 19 4.19 3.06 0.22
CA VAL A 19 3.97 3.14 1.67
C VAL A 19 2.49 2.99 1.95
N ILE A 20 2.14 2.03 2.79
CA ILE A 20 0.79 1.75 3.26
C ILE A 20 0.70 2.17 4.72
N ASN A 21 -0.33 2.93 5.06
CA ASN A 21 -0.75 3.22 6.42
C ASN A 21 -2.27 3.05 6.51
N VAL A 22 -2.71 2.02 7.22
CA VAL A 22 -4.13 1.66 7.33
C VAL A 22 -4.46 1.30 8.77
N SER A 23 -5.72 1.50 9.15
CA SER A 23 -6.27 1.01 10.42
C SER A 23 -7.08 -0.28 10.15
N PRO A 24 -6.53 -1.47 10.46
CA PRO A 24 -7.32 -2.70 10.50
C PRO A 24 -8.52 -2.55 11.43
N ARG A 25 -9.66 -3.13 11.05
CA ARG A 25 -10.92 -2.99 11.80
C ARG A 25 -10.85 -3.64 13.18
N HIS A 26 -10.27 -4.83 13.26
CA HIS A 26 -10.14 -5.58 14.51
C HIS A 26 -8.68 -6.00 14.72
N ILE A 27 -7.99 -5.35 15.66
CA ILE A 27 -6.64 -5.73 16.12
C ILE A 27 -6.76 -6.35 17.51
N GLY A 28 -6.30 -7.59 17.65
CA GLY A 28 -6.40 -8.34 18.88
C GLY A 28 -5.96 -9.79 18.70
N ASP A 29 -5.80 -10.51 19.81
CA ASP A 29 -5.35 -11.91 19.82
C ASP A 29 -6.52 -12.90 20.01
N GLY A 30 -7.75 -12.47 19.72
CA GLY A 30 -8.97 -13.29 19.74
C GLY A 30 -9.26 -13.96 18.41
N ASP A 31 -10.19 -14.93 18.42
CA ASP A 31 -10.52 -15.73 17.23
C ASP A 31 -11.21 -14.94 16.11
N ASP A 32 -11.83 -13.81 16.44
CA ASP A 32 -12.57 -12.93 15.50
C ASP A 32 -11.79 -11.68 15.10
N ASP A 33 -10.53 -11.54 15.53
CA ASP A 33 -9.69 -10.39 15.19
C ASP A 33 -9.04 -10.56 13.81
N ASP A 34 -8.96 -9.47 13.05
CA ASP A 34 -8.40 -9.48 11.68
C ASP A 34 -6.85 -9.51 11.69
N MET A 35 -6.24 -8.97 12.75
CA MET A 35 -4.80 -8.86 12.89
C MET A 35 -4.35 -9.10 14.34
N PRO A 36 -3.39 -10.03 14.59
CA PRO A 36 -2.84 -10.25 15.92
C PRO A 36 -1.99 -9.07 16.39
N THR A 37 -1.87 -8.90 17.71
CA THR A 37 -1.16 -7.76 18.28
C THR A 37 0.36 -7.86 18.19
N ASP A 38 0.87 -8.99 17.66
CA ASP A 38 2.28 -9.26 17.35
C ASP A 38 2.62 -9.10 15.86
N PHE A 39 1.66 -8.71 15.02
CA PHE A 39 1.87 -8.63 13.57
C PHE A 39 2.95 -7.59 13.22
N PRO A 40 3.98 -7.95 12.42
CA PRO A 40 5.03 -7.00 12.04
C PRO A 40 4.48 -5.80 11.26
N GLY A 41 4.97 -4.60 11.60
CA GLY A 41 4.52 -3.35 10.98
C GLY A 41 3.41 -2.64 11.74
N LEU A 42 2.92 -3.18 12.87
CA LEU A 42 2.06 -2.40 13.77
C LEU A 42 2.81 -1.20 14.37
N ASP A 43 2.14 -0.05 14.43
CA ASP A 43 2.65 1.11 15.13
C ASP A 43 2.70 0.92 16.66
N ASP A 44 3.39 1.82 17.37
CA ASP A 44 3.53 1.76 18.83
C ASP A 44 2.17 1.75 19.56
N GLY A 45 1.15 2.35 18.94
CA GLY A 45 -0.22 2.40 19.45
C GLY A 45 -1.03 1.13 19.19
N LYS A 46 -0.51 0.18 18.39
CA LYS A 46 -1.23 -0.99 17.87
C LYS A 46 -2.57 -0.62 17.22
N ALA A 47 -2.60 0.51 16.53
CA ALA A 47 -3.80 1.04 15.87
C ALA A 47 -3.69 0.97 14.34
N ASN A 48 -2.47 1.09 13.82
CA ASN A 48 -2.22 1.12 12.39
C ASN A 48 -1.22 0.06 11.98
N TRP A 49 -1.43 -0.50 10.80
CA TRP A 49 -0.44 -1.30 10.10
C TRP A 49 0.29 -0.43 9.08
N LEU A 50 1.61 -0.39 9.24
CA LEU A 50 2.56 0.38 8.44
C LEU A 50 3.43 -0.59 7.65
N ALA A 51 3.43 -0.45 6.32
CA ALA A 51 4.28 -1.25 5.46
C ALA A 51 4.91 -0.37 4.38
N THR A 52 6.20 -0.60 4.11
CA THR A 52 6.86 -0.07 2.91
C THR A 52 7.17 -1.24 2.00
N ILE A 53 6.63 -1.23 0.79
CA ILE A 53 6.71 -2.32 -0.17
C ILE A 53 7.53 -1.85 -1.38
N ASP A 54 8.52 -2.66 -1.76
CA ASP A 54 9.16 -2.56 -3.06
C ASP A 54 8.18 -3.03 -4.13
N VAL A 55 7.80 -2.11 -5.02
CA VAL A 55 6.67 -2.33 -5.94
C VAL A 55 6.99 -3.37 -7.02
N GLU A 56 8.26 -3.49 -7.42
CA GLU A 56 8.69 -4.46 -8.42
C GLU A 56 8.64 -5.89 -7.86
N THR A 57 9.11 -6.07 -6.62
CA THR A 57 9.31 -7.40 -6.03
C THR A 57 8.19 -7.84 -5.10
N GLY A 58 7.35 -6.92 -4.63
CA GLY A 58 6.36 -7.19 -3.57
C GLY A 58 6.99 -7.45 -2.21
N ARG A 59 8.25 -7.04 -2.01
CA ARG A 59 8.96 -7.25 -0.74
C ARG A 59 8.64 -6.15 0.26
N ILE A 60 8.23 -6.55 1.46
CA ILE A 60 8.05 -5.63 2.58
C ILE A 60 9.43 -5.31 3.18
N LEU A 61 9.81 -4.04 3.17
CA LEU A 61 11.08 -3.57 3.71
C LEU A 61 11.07 -3.65 5.24
N GLY A 62 12.13 -4.22 5.81
CA GLY A 62 12.27 -4.38 7.26
C GLY A 62 11.45 -5.54 7.85
N TRP A 63 10.89 -6.42 7.01
CA TRP A 63 10.19 -7.61 7.49
C TRP A 63 11.11 -8.57 8.26
N PRO A 64 10.66 -9.19 9.37
CA PRO A 64 11.46 -10.13 10.14
C PRO A 64 11.82 -11.39 9.34
N GLU A 65 13.11 -11.76 9.35
CA GLU A 65 13.57 -12.98 8.67
C GLU A 65 12.95 -14.24 9.30
N GLY A 66 12.42 -15.11 8.44
CA GLY A 66 11.79 -16.37 8.81
C GLY A 66 10.32 -16.26 9.24
N ASP A 67 9.74 -15.06 9.29
CA ASP A 67 8.34 -14.87 9.70
C ASP A 67 7.40 -14.94 8.49
N ALA A 68 6.70 -16.06 8.31
CA ALA A 68 5.69 -16.22 7.28
C ALA A 68 4.29 -15.96 7.87
N ARG A 69 3.51 -15.08 7.22
CA ARG A 69 2.19 -14.65 7.70
C ARG A 69 1.18 -14.57 6.56
N GLU A 70 -0.07 -14.85 6.90
CA GLU A 70 -1.22 -14.46 6.09
C GLU A 70 -1.83 -13.21 6.71
N LEU A 71 -2.16 -12.23 5.88
CA LEU A 71 -2.86 -11.02 6.26
C LEU A 71 -4.21 -11.02 5.57
N HIS A 72 -5.30 -10.88 6.34
CA HIS A 72 -6.63 -10.66 5.81
C HIS A 72 -7.33 -9.63 6.70
N ILE A 73 -7.24 -8.36 6.31
CA ILE A 73 -7.79 -7.26 7.12
C ILE A 73 -8.83 -6.50 6.35
N LYS A 74 -9.87 -6.04 7.07
CA LYS A 74 -10.72 -4.96 6.61
C LYS A 74 -10.13 -3.62 7.04
N VAL A 75 -9.98 -2.70 6.10
CA VAL A 75 -9.63 -1.30 6.33
C VAL A 75 -10.92 -0.51 6.56
N CYS A 76 -10.97 0.32 7.60
CA CYS A 76 -12.14 1.16 7.89
C CYS A 76 -12.15 2.45 7.05
N ASP A 77 -12.20 2.34 5.72
CA ASP A 77 -12.38 3.44 4.74
C ASP A 77 -11.46 4.67 4.93
N THR A 78 -10.33 4.48 5.61
CA THR A 78 -9.42 5.56 6.07
C THR A 78 -7.95 5.24 5.71
N GLY A 79 -7.75 4.46 4.65
CA GLY A 79 -6.42 4.04 4.22
C GLY A 79 -5.64 5.18 3.57
N THR A 80 -4.33 5.22 3.83
CA THR A 80 -3.39 6.10 3.16
C THR A 80 -2.33 5.28 2.43
N TYR A 81 -2.13 5.60 1.16
CA TYR A 81 -1.24 4.90 0.25
C TYR A 81 -0.42 5.92 -0.51
N THR A 82 0.91 5.85 -0.44
CA THR A 82 1.80 6.83 -1.08
C THR A 82 2.84 6.12 -1.94
N LEU A 83 2.93 6.53 -3.20
CA LEU A 83 3.97 6.09 -4.13
C LEU A 83 5.18 7.00 -4.04
N TYR A 84 6.36 6.40 -4.00
CA TYR A 84 7.64 7.08 -4.03
C TYR A 84 8.47 6.62 -5.22
N ASP A 85 9.18 7.56 -5.83
CA ASP A 85 10.17 7.26 -6.86
C ASP A 85 11.51 6.79 -6.27
N ALA A 86 12.43 6.38 -7.14
CA ALA A 86 13.78 5.94 -6.75
C ALA A 86 14.64 7.05 -6.09
N SER A 87 14.26 8.32 -6.19
CA SER A 87 14.92 9.42 -5.50
C SER A 87 14.40 9.62 -4.06
N GLY A 88 13.31 8.94 -3.71
CA GLY A 88 12.60 9.08 -2.45
C GLY A 88 11.61 10.24 -2.42
N GLU A 89 11.26 10.81 -3.58
CA GLU A 89 10.22 11.83 -3.69
C GLU A 89 8.84 11.17 -3.81
N SER A 90 7.84 11.72 -3.11
CA SER A 90 6.45 11.24 -3.23
C SER A 90 5.87 11.65 -4.57
N VAL A 91 5.39 10.70 -5.36
CA VAL A 91 4.85 10.92 -6.71
C VAL A 91 3.34 11.07 -6.70
N ALA A 92 2.64 10.26 -5.92
CA ALA A 92 1.19 10.26 -5.81
C ALA A 92 0.75 9.70 -4.46
N SER A 93 -0.42 10.14 -3.97
CA SER A 93 -1.01 9.65 -2.73
C SER A 93 -2.52 9.51 -2.85
N ILE A 94 -3.04 8.43 -2.28
CA ILE A 94 -4.44 8.26 -1.93
C ILE A 94 -4.53 8.43 -0.40
N VAL A 95 -5.41 9.29 0.08
CA VAL A 95 -5.51 9.64 1.50
C VAL A 95 -6.96 9.49 1.95
N ASP A 96 -7.16 8.86 3.10
CA ASP A 96 -8.48 8.66 3.73
C ASP A 96 -9.50 8.03 2.77
N ASN A 97 -9.10 6.93 2.13
CA ASN A 97 -9.88 6.30 1.06
C ASN A 97 -9.81 4.76 1.10
N TYR A 98 -10.55 4.15 0.20
CA TYR A 98 -10.55 2.72 -0.09
C TYR A 98 -9.17 2.20 -0.50
N VAL A 99 -8.98 0.90 -0.35
CA VAL A 99 -7.80 0.16 -0.79
C VAL A 99 -7.71 0.20 -2.32
N PRO A 100 -6.58 0.66 -2.91
CA PRO A 100 -6.35 0.60 -4.35
C PRO A 100 -6.07 -0.83 -4.80
N ASN A 101 -7.13 -1.63 -4.94
CA ASN A 101 -7.03 -3.06 -5.20
C ASN A 101 -6.47 -3.40 -6.60
N ASN A 102 -6.28 -2.43 -7.50
CA ASN A 102 -5.53 -2.66 -8.74
C ASN A 102 -4.02 -2.83 -8.49
N LEU A 103 -3.51 -2.33 -7.37
CA LEU A 103 -2.12 -2.49 -6.92
C LEU A 103 -1.99 -3.45 -5.75
N ILE A 104 -2.84 -3.29 -4.74
CA ILE A 104 -2.73 -4.00 -3.47
C ILE A 104 -3.67 -5.20 -3.47
N PRO A 105 -3.18 -6.44 -3.35
CA PRO A 105 -4.04 -7.62 -3.32
C PRO A 105 -5.12 -7.51 -2.24
N GLY A 106 -6.37 -7.75 -2.63
CA GLY A 106 -7.55 -7.55 -1.79
C GLY A 106 -8.85 -7.57 -2.59
N GLU A 107 -9.96 -7.29 -1.92
CA GLU A 107 -11.29 -7.34 -2.53
C GLU A 107 -12.17 -6.15 -2.09
N TYR A 108 -13.10 -5.77 -2.98
CA TYR A 108 -14.19 -4.81 -2.73
C TYR A 108 -13.79 -3.38 -2.34
N GLY A 109 -12.51 -3.00 -2.42
CA GLY A 109 -12.01 -1.71 -1.95
C GLY A 109 -11.83 -1.61 -0.44
N ASP A 110 -12.29 -2.61 0.33
CA ASP A 110 -12.25 -2.58 1.79
C ASP A 110 -11.16 -3.49 2.37
N TYR A 111 -10.72 -4.50 1.60
CA TYR A 111 -9.87 -5.55 2.13
C TYR A 111 -8.45 -5.50 1.57
N ILE A 112 -7.49 -5.84 2.43
CA ILE A 112 -6.11 -6.19 2.07
C ILE A 112 -5.91 -7.67 2.41
N ILE A 113 -5.48 -8.46 1.43
CA ILE A 113 -5.30 -9.91 1.52
C ILE A 113 -3.90 -10.28 1.00
N LEU A 114 -2.93 -10.54 1.89
CA LEU A 114 -1.52 -10.79 1.53
C LEU A 114 -1.05 -12.15 2.05
N SER A 115 -0.29 -12.88 1.22
CA SER A 115 0.43 -14.09 1.63
C SER A 115 1.92 -13.81 1.67
N ILE A 116 2.49 -13.63 2.85
CA ILE A 116 3.87 -13.17 3.07
C ILE A 116 4.74 -14.37 3.45
N ASN A 117 5.80 -14.61 2.68
CA ASN A 117 6.76 -15.67 2.99
C ASN A 117 7.81 -15.21 4.04
N GLY A 118 8.64 -16.15 4.52
CA GLY A 118 9.67 -15.86 5.52
C GLY A 118 10.76 -14.88 5.08
N ASP A 119 10.87 -14.54 3.80
CA ASP A 119 11.81 -13.51 3.30
C ASP A 119 11.17 -12.11 3.22
N GLY A 120 9.90 -12.00 3.64
CA GLY A 120 9.10 -10.78 3.58
C GLY A 120 8.52 -10.48 2.20
N VAL A 121 8.45 -11.46 1.30
CA VAL A 121 7.88 -11.30 -0.04
C VAL A 121 6.41 -11.66 -0.03
N ILE A 122 5.56 -10.74 -0.52
CA ILE A 122 4.15 -10.97 -0.77
C ILE A 122 4.02 -11.86 -2.02
N THR A 123 3.72 -13.12 -1.82
CA THR A 123 3.71 -14.14 -2.88
C THR A 123 2.53 -14.00 -3.85
N ASN A 124 1.47 -13.31 -3.43
CA ASN A 124 0.32 -12.95 -4.26
C ASN A 124 0.37 -11.50 -4.78
N TRP A 125 1.53 -10.84 -4.72
CA TRP A 125 1.74 -9.52 -5.33
C TRP A 125 1.50 -9.56 -6.84
N PRO A 126 0.87 -8.55 -7.45
CA PRO A 126 0.57 -8.55 -8.88
C PRO A 126 1.86 -8.58 -9.70
N LYS A 127 1.91 -9.47 -10.69
CA LYS A 127 3.03 -9.56 -11.65
C LYS A 127 3.15 -8.33 -12.55
N ASN A 128 2.03 -7.63 -12.76
CA ASN A 128 1.97 -6.37 -13.48
C ASN A 128 1.22 -5.39 -12.56
N PRO A 129 1.94 -4.66 -11.68
CA PRO A 129 1.34 -3.63 -10.83
C PRO A 129 0.61 -2.58 -11.67
N SER A 130 -0.63 -2.25 -11.31
CA SER A 130 -1.39 -1.16 -11.92
C SER A 130 -1.48 0.02 -10.96
N PHE A 131 -1.30 1.23 -11.49
CA PHE A 131 -1.38 2.49 -10.72
C PHE A 131 -2.61 3.32 -11.10
N GLU A 132 -3.60 2.72 -11.77
CA GLU A 132 -4.81 3.41 -12.23
C GLU A 132 -5.54 4.11 -11.07
N ASP A 133 -5.59 3.49 -9.89
CA ASP A 133 -6.23 4.08 -8.69
C ASP A 133 -5.54 5.38 -8.21
N PHE A 134 -4.27 5.60 -8.59
CA PHE A 134 -3.50 6.80 -8.24
C PHE A 134 -3.61 7.92 -9.28
N GLN A 135 -4.24 7.64 -10.42
CA GLN A 135 -4.49 8.64 -11.45
C GLN A 135 -5.71 9.44 -11.02
N SER A 136 -5.48 10.62 -10.43
CA SER A 136 -6.57 11.54 -10.15
C SER A 136 -7.16 12.01 -11.48
N ASP A 137 -8.45 11.74 -11.73
CA ASP A 137 -9.23 12.59 -12.62
C ASP A 137 -9.29 13.96 -11.94
N GLU A 138 -8.43 14.89 -12.35
CA GLU A 138 -8.67 16.31 -12.11
C GLU A 138 -9.98 16.68 -12.84
N ASP A 139 -11.11 16.62 -12.13
CA ASP A 139 -12.35 17.32 -12.53
C ASP A 139 -12.21 18.85 -12.32
#